data_AF-A0A2A4J2X2-F1
#
_entry.id   AF-A0A2A4J2X2-F1
#
_cell.length_a   1.000
_cell.length_b   1.000
_cell.length_c   1.000
_cell.angle_alpha   90.00
_cell.angle_beta   90.00
_cell.angle_gamma   90.00
#
_symmetry.space_group_name_H-M   'P 1'
#
loop_
_entity.id
_entity.type
_entity.pdbx_description
1 polymer ?
#
loop_
_entity_poly.entity_id
_entity_poly.type
_entity_poly.pdbx_seq_one_letter_code
_entity_poly.pdbx_strand_id
1 'polypeptide(L)'
;MSFFDTEGLEQHFTAVLWHCLLAVLQPSGRTEPGYCSSRDGTGMARQRDDTQKMQWQPLNLTASCPAHSNISACGPLGFMYLNLIVQLYSGSKDARIQEHLHRCPHEEDSDEEYDFIIVGAGAAGCVIANRLSAFEKWKVLVLEAGMEQPDVSLVPGLYSTMQGSNVDWGYTTMPDGRSCLERPGQACSWPRGKMMGGSTSINSYAYIRGNKLDYDKWAEMGNDGWSYKE
;
A
#
# COMPACT_ATOMS: atom_id res chain seq x y z
N MET A 1 1.71 -5.67 36.68
CA MET A 1 1.64 -4.22 36.39
C MET A 1 3.02 -3.81 35.89
N SER A 2 3.06 -3.09 34.76
CA SER A 2 4.24 -2.57 34.04
C SER A 2 5.32 -3.58 33.62
N PHE A 3 5.32 -3.94 32.33
CA PHE A 3 6.47 -3.74 31.44
C PHE A 3 5.90 -3.73 30.01
N PHE A 4 5.45 -2.55 29.59
CA PHE A 4 5.20 -2.26 28.18
C PHE A 4 6.59 -2.05 27.57
N ASP A 5 7.08 -3.05 26.85
CA ASP A 5 8.28 -2.93 26.03
C ASP A 5 7.85 -2.36 24.67
N THR A 6 7.73 -1.03 24.61
CA THR A 6 7.26 -0.28 23.42
C THR A 6 8.32 -0.19 22.33
N GLU A 7 9.59 -0.52 22.62
CA GLU A 7 10.69 -0.39 21.66
C GLU A 7 10.71 -1.51 20.61
N GLY A 8 10.30 -2.74 20.96
CA GLY A 8 10.26 -3.85 20.00
C GLY A 8 9.13 -3.75 18.96
N LEU A 9 8.02 -3.13 19.32
CA LEU A 9 6.82 -3.01 18.44
C LEU A 9 7.01 -1.96 17.34
N GLU A 10 7.64 -0.83 17.64
CA GLU A 10 8.02 0.15 16.60
C GLU A 10 9.06 -0.45 15.65
N GLN A 11 10.00 -1.26 16.15
CA GLN A 11 11.03 -1.86 15.29
C GLN A 11 10.46 -2.88 14.31
N HIS A 12 9.49 -3.73 14.70
CA HIS A 12 8.97 -4.77 13.79
C HIS A 12 8.03 -4.25 12.69
N PHE A 13 7.16 -3.28 12.98
CA PHE A 13 6.25 -2.72 11.97
C PHE A 13 6.95 -1.79 11.00
N THR A 14 7.88 -0.97 11.49
CA THR A 14 8.71 -0.11 10.65
C THR A 14 9.72 -0.95 9.86
N ALA A 15 10.21 -2.06 10.42
CA ALA A 15 11.10 -2.97 9.70
C ALA A 15 10.41 -3.59 8.48
N VAL A 16 9.23 -4.20 8.59
CA VAL A 16 8.60 -4.89 7.44
C VAL A 16 8.34 -3.94 6.26
N LEU A 17 7.97 -2.69 6.54
CA LEU A 17 7.77 -1.65 5.51
C LEU A 17 9.10 -1.12 4.95
N TRP A 18 10.10 -0.85 5.79
CA TRP A 18 11.45 -0.43 5.37
C TRP A 18 12.18 -1.51 4.55
N HIS A 19 11.90 -2.76 4.85
CA HIS A 19 12.55 -3.93 4.24
C HIS A 19 11.96 -4.28 2.86
N CYS A 20 10.67 -3.99 2.63
CA CYS A 20 10.08 -4.03 1.28
C CYS A 20 10.72 -2.99 0.36
N LEU A 21 10.96 -1.79 0.91
CA LEU A 21 11.58 -0.66 0.22
C LEU A 21 13.03 -0.93 -0.25
N LEU A 22 13.79 -1.73 0.50
CA LEU A 22 15.16 -2.11 0.12
C LEU A 22 15.20 -3.23 -0.93
N ALA A 23 14.22 -4.14 -0.92
CA ALA A 23 14.15 -5.26 -1.86
C ALA A 23 13.80 -4.83 -3.30
N VAL A 24 13.02 -3.75 -3.44
CA VAL A 24 12.58 -3.21 -4.73
C VAL A 24 13.65 -2.34 -5.40
N LEU A 25 14.69 -1.92 -4.67
CA LEU A 25 15.56 -0.80 -5.07
C LEU A 25 17.07 -1.08 -4.98
N GLN A 26 17.55 -2.29 -5.26
CA GLN A 26 18.99 -2.50 -5.51
C GLN A 26 19.31 -2.34 -7.01
N PRO A 27 19.98 -1.25 -7.45
CA PRO A 27 20.49 -1.15 -8.80
C PRO A 27 21.87 -1.79 -8.89
N SER A 28 22.07 -2.62 -9.91
CA SER A 28 23.40 -2.94 -10.42
C SER A 28 23.99 -1.73 -11.14
N GLY A 29 25.11 -1.20 -10.63
CA GLY A 29 26.01 -0.31 -11.39
C GLY A 29 25.64 1.18 -11.37
N ARG A 30 26.65 2.02 -11.10
CA ARG A 30 26.57 3.49 -11.24
C ARG A 30 26.68 3.88 -12.71
N THR A 31 25.69 4.58 -13.23
CA THR A 31 25.80 5.43 -14.44
C THR A 31 25.20 6.82 -14.15
N GLU A 32 25.85 7.86 -14.68
CA GLU A 32 25.53 9.27 -14.40
C GLU A 32 24.16 9.71 -14.96
N PRO A 33 23.50 10.72 -14.37
CA PRO A 33 22.20 11.20 -14.82
C PRO A 33 22.29 11.96 -16.16
N GLY A 34 21.85 11.33 -17.25
CA GLY A 34 21.62 11.99 -18.53
C GLY A 34 20.32 12.82 -18.52
N TYR A 35 20.40 14.08 -18.95
CA TYR A 35 19.24 14.96 -19.15
C TYR A 35 18.60 14.66 -20.52
N CYS A 36 17.28 14.49 -20.57
CA CYS A 36 16.58 14.14 -21.82
C CYS A 36 16.56 15.32 -22.80
N SER A 37 17.27 15.19 -23.92
CA SER A 37 17.17 16.09 -25.07
C SER A 37 16.14 15.52 -26.04
N SER A 38 15.04 16.24 -26.24
CA SER A 38 14.05 15.93 -27.27
C SER A 38 14.66 16.07 -28.66
N ARG A 39 15.06 14.96 -29.29
CA ARG A 39 15.09 14.88 -30.75
C ARG A 39 13.73 14.36 -31.18
N ASP A 40 12.81 15.29 -31.40
CA ASP A 40 11.84 15.28 -32.50
C ASP A 40 10.86 16.44 -32.30
N GLY A 41 11.02 17.45 -33.15
CA GLY A 41 10.12 18.59 -33.21
C GLY A 41 8.78 18.15 -33.79
N THR A 42 7.80 17.88 -32.94
CA THR A 42 6.33 17.98 -33.12
C THR A 42 5.64 17.05 -32.13
N GLY A 43 5.79 17.32 -30.83
CA GLY A 43 5.11 16.52 -29.81
C GLY A 43 5.22 17.21 -28.46
N MET A 44 4.17 17.92 -28.07
CA MET A 44 4.03 18.50 -26.74
C MET A 44 4.14 17.36 -25.72
N ALA A 45 5.27 17.25 -25.04
CA ALA A 45 5.53 16.20 -24.06
C ALA A 45 4.42 16.21 -22.99
N ARG A 46 3.66 15.11 -22.92
CA ARG A 46 2.64 14.85 -21.89
C ARG A 46 3.35 14.57 -20.56
N GLN A 47 3.84 15.62 -19.91
CA GLN A 47 4.55 15.54 -18.64
C GLN A 47 3.63 15.88 -17.44
N ARG A 48 2.31 15.65 -17.59
CA ARG A 48 1.25 16.21 -16.73
C ARG A 48 0.17 15.20 -16.35
N ASP A 49 0.53 13.98 -15.98
CA ASP A 49 -0.46 13.00 -15.46
C ASP A 49 0.12 11.97 -14.46
N ASP A 50 1.40 11.58 -14.57
CA ASP A 50 1.92 10.47 -13.75
C ASP A 50 2.21 10.83 -12.29
N THR A 51 2.54 12.10 -11.98
CA THR A 51 2.67 12.56 -10.58
C THR A 51 1.32 12.59 -9.85
N GLN A 52 0.20 12.72 -10.58
CA GLN A 52 -1.14 12.70 -10.00
C GLN A 52 -1.60 11.27 -9.65
N LYS A 53 -1.05 10.24 -10.32
CA LYS A 53 -1.29 8.82 -10.00
C LYS A 53 -0.60 8.36 -8.70
N MET A 54 0.30 9.18 -8.16
CA MET A 54 1.16 8.88 -7.01
C MET A 54 0.75 9.66 -5.75
N GLN A 55 -0.45 10.26 -5.73
CA GLN A 55 -0.98 10.99 -4.57
C GLN A 55 -2.22 10.31 -4.02
N TRP A 56 -2.32 10.26 -2.70
CA TRP A 56 -3.52 9.78 -2.04
C TRP A 56 -4.68 10.75 -2.24
N GLN A 57 -5.81 10.19 -2.67
CA GLN A 57 -7.07 10.88 -2.84
C GLN A 57 -8.10 10.25 -1.91
N PRO A 58 -8.70 11.02 -0.99
CA PRO A 58 -9.70 10.51 -0.07
C PRO A 58 -10.98 10.08 -0.82
N LEU A 59 -11.84 9.37 -0.11
CA LEU A 59 -13.19 9.09 -0.59
C LEU A 59 -13.86 10.40 -1.04
N ASN A 60 -14.54 10.35 -2.19
CA ASN A 60 -15.28 11.48 -2.70
C ASN A 60 -16.50 11.77 -1.80
N LEU A 61 -16.31 12.68 -0.84
CA LEU A 61 -17.35 13.06 0.11
C LEU A 61 -18.55 13.72 -0.57
N THR A 62 -18.39 14.41 -1.70
CA THR A 62 -19.55 15.02 -2.39
C THR A 62 -20.46 13.97 -3.03
N ALA A 63 -19.91 12.82 -3.41
CA ALA A 63 -20.69 11.68 -3.88
C ALA A 63 -21.25 10.83 -2.73
N SER A 64 -20.60 10.86 -1.56
CA SER A 64 -20.92 9.98 -0.42
C SER A 64 -21.85 10.61 0.61
N CYS A 65 -21.87 11.95 0.70
CA CYS A 65 -22.73 12.69 1.62
C CYS A 65 -24.08 13.02 0.95
N PRO A 66 -25.22 12.58 1.50
CA PRO A 66 -26.53 12.99 1.00
C PRO A 66 -26.74 14.50 1.08
N ALA A 67 -27.49 15.06 0.15
CA ALA A 67 -28.02 16.41 0.28
C ALA A 67 -28.80 16.49 1.61
N HIS A 68 -28.37 17.38 2.52
CA HIS A 68 -28.94 17.57 3.86
C HIS A 68 -28.57 16.52 4.94
N SER A 69 -27.39 15.90 4.86
CA SER A 69 -26.88 15.09 5.98
C SER A 69 -26.55 15.96 7.21
N ASN A 70 -27.00 15.56 8.39
CA ASN A 70 -26.58 16.15 9.68
C ASN A 70 -25.27 15.56 10.22
N ILE A 71 -24.54 14.80 9.39
CA ILE A 71 -23.26 14.22 9.78
C ILE A 71 -22.22 15.34 9.79
N SER A 72 -21.57 15.54 10.92
CA SER A 72 -20.55 16.60 11.11
C SER A 72 -19.41 16.53 10.07
N ALA A 73 -19.03 15.32 9.66
CA ALA A 73 -18.04 15.08 8.62
C ALA A 73 -18.46 15.57 7.22
N CYS A 74 -19.76 15.69 6.95
CA CYS A 74 -20.30 16.21 5.69
C CYS A 74 -20.53 17.74 5.72
N GLY A 75 -20.17 18.42 6.82
CA GLY A 75 -20.22 19.88 6.93
C GLY A 75 -18.90 20.55 6.52
N PRO A 76 -18.86 21.89 6.42
CA PRO A 76 -17.67 22.64 6.02
C PRO A 76 -16.42 22.33 6.86
N LEU A 77 -16.60 22.12 8.17
CA LEU A 77 -15.50 21.73 9.07
C LEU A 77 -14.90 20.37 8.70
N GLY A 78 -15.74 19.40 8.32
CA GLY A 78 -15.30 18.07 7.88
C GLY A 78 -14.51 18.14 6.58
N PHE A 79 -14.98 18.92 5.61
CA PHE A 79 -14.23 19.17 4.37
C PHE A 79 -12.90 19.90 4.62
N MET A 80 -12.86 20.91 5.49
CA MET A 80 -11.62 21.60 5.84
C MET A 80 -10.63 20.65 6.52
N TYR A 81 -11.12 19.81 7.44
CA TYR A 81 -10.30 18.80 8.10
C TYR A 81 -9.72 17.78 7.10
N LEU A 82 -10.54 17.28 6.17
CA LEU A 82 -10.08 16.36 5.15
C LEU A 82 -9.05 17.01 4.21
N ASN A 83 -9.27 18.26 3.81
CA ASN A 83 -8.29 19.01 3.00
C ASN A 83 -6.96 19.21 3.74
N LEU A 84 -7.01 19.49 5.05
CA LEU A 84 -5.82 19.57 5.87
C LEU A 84 -5.05 18.23 5.88
N ILE A 85 -5.75 17.10 6.03
CA ILE A 85 -5.13 15.77 5.97
C ILE A 85 -4.47 15.56 4.60
N VAL A 86 -5.17 15.86 3.51
CA VAL A 86 -4.60 15.74 2.15
C VAL A 86 -3.34 16.57 2.01
N GLN A 87 -3.33 17.82 2.48
CA GLN A 87 -2.15 18.68 2.39
C GLN A 87 -0.96 18.15 3.21
N LEU A 88 -1.22 17.56 4.38
CA LEU A 88 -0.17 17.07 5.27
C LEU A 88 0.34 15.67 4.91
N TYR A 89 -0.52 14.81 4.35
CA TYR A 89 -0.29 13.37 4.32
C TYR A 89 -0.60 12.69 2.97
N SER A 90 -0.87 13.45 1.90
CA SER A 90 -1.18 12.85 0.58
C SER A 90 0.03 12.28 -0.17
N GLY A 91 1.23 12.73 0.16
CA GLY A 91 2.47 12.33 -0.50
C GLY A 91 3.06 11.03 0.03
N SER A 92 4.14 10.59 -0.59
CA SER A 92 4.99 9.50 -0.10
C SER A 92 6.32 10.05 0.43
N LYS A 93 6.88 9.39 1.45
CA LYS A 93 8.21 9.68 2.01
C LYS A 93 9.38 9.22 1.14
N ASP A 94 9.18 8.36 0.13
CA ASP A 94 10.31 7.89 -0.67
C ASP A 94 10.73 8.93 -1.73
N ALA A 95 11.77 9.69 -1.40
CA ALA A 95 12.39 10.66 -2.29
C ALA A 95 13.02 10.05 -3.55
N ARG A 96 13.36 8.75 -3.55
CA ARG A 96 14.00 8.06 -4.69
C ARG A 96 13.02 7.73 -5.79
N ILE A 97 11.75 7.49 -5.46
CA ILE A 97 10.70 7.33 -6.47
C ILE A 97 10.38 8.68 -7.13
N GLN A 98 10.38 9.77 -6.35
CA GLN A 98 10.26 11.12 -6.91
C GLN A 98 11.40 11.44 -7.89
N GLU A 99 12.62 10.97 -7.61
CA GLU A 99 13.78 11.14 -8.50
C GLU A 99 13.73 10.24 -9.75
N HIS A 100 13.25 8.99 -9.63
CA HIS A 100 13.11 8.07 -10.77
C HIS A 100 11.94 8.40 -11.71
N LEU A 101 10.89 9.08 -11.22
CA LEU A 101 9.83 9.63 -12.08
C LEU A 101 10.34 10.68 -13.08
N HIS A 102 11.53 11.26 -12.84
CA HIS A 102 12.18 12.21 -13.73
C HIS A 102 13.23 11.59 -14.66
N ARG A 103 13.51 10.29 -14.53
CA ARG A 103 14.41 9.57 -15.43
C ARG A 103 13.58 9.11 -16.64
N CYS A 104 13.97 9.52 -17.84
CA CYS A 104 13.38 8.94 -19.04
C CYS A 104 13.63 7.42 -19.02
N PRO A 105 12.64 6.59 -19.39
CA PRO A 105 12.91 5.17 -19.60
C PRO A 105 14.03 5.09 -20.63
N HIS A 106 15.19 4.58 -20.23
CA HIS A 106 16.16 4.16 -21.23
C HIS A 106 15.55 2.95 -21.91
N GLU A 107 15.41 2.98 -23.23
CA GLU A 107 14.89 1.88 -24.06
C GLU A 107 15.74 0.58 -24.01
N GLU A 108 16.71 0.47 -23.09
CA GLU A 108 17.67 -0.64 -23.04
C GLU A 108 17.36 -1.73 -22.00
N ASP A 109 16.28 -1.63 -21.21
CA ASP A 109 16.02 -2.58 -20.10
C ASP A 109 14.99 -3.70 -20.42
N SER A 110 14.79 -4.04 -21.70
CA SER A 110 13.81 -5.07 -22.09
C SER A 110 14.25 -6.52 -21.85
N ASP A 111 15.51 -6.74 -21.47
CA ASP A 111 16.12 -8.07 -21.31
C ASP A 111 16.66 -8.32 -19.88
N GLU A 112 16.11 -7.65 -18.86
CA GLU A 112 16.47 -7.97 -17.47
C GLU A 112 15.85 -9.31 -17.03
N GLU A 113 16.70 -10.32 -16.86
CA GLU A 113 16.31 -11.57 -16.21
C GLU A 113 16.27 -11.39 -14.68
N TYR A 114 15.18 -11.88 -14.07
CA TYR A 114 14.98 -11.92 -12.62
C TYR A 114 14.90 -13.37 -12.14
N ASP A 115 15.49 -13.68 -10.99
CA ASP A 115 15.40 -14.99 -10.37
C ASP A 115 13.99 -15.23 -9.79
N PHE A 116 13.38 -14.16 -9.25
CA PHE A 116 12.06 -14.22 -8.64
C PHE A 116 11.21 -13.03 -9.07
N ILE A 117 9.96 -13.31 -9.43
CA ILE A 117 8.94 -12.31 -9.69
C ILE A 117 7.83 -12.47 -8.65
N ILE A 118 7.61 -11.43 -7.86
CA ILE A 118 6.59 -11.35 -6.83
C ILE A 118 5.47 -10.47 -7.35
N VAL A 119 4.28 -11.05 -7.52
CA VAL A 119 3.09 -10.32 -7.96
C VAL A 119 2.29 -9.90 -6.73
N GLY A 120 2.36 -8.61 -6.42
CA GLY A 120 1.71 -7.95 -5.29
C GLY A 120 2.70 -7.64 -4.16
N ALA A 121 2.95 -6.35 -3.92
CA ALA A 121 3.71 -5.84 -2.79
C ALA A 121 2.84 -5.71 -1.53
N GLY A 122 2.05 -6.74 -1.24
CA GLY A 122 1.24 -6.82 -0.02
C GLY A 122 2.02 -7.31 1.20
N ALA A 123 1.32 -7.63 2.28
CA ALA A 123 1.92 -8.11 3.53
C ALA A 123 2.93 -9.26 3.34
N ALA A 124 2.51 -10.33 2.65
CA ALA A 124 3.37 -11.48 2.39
C ALA A 124 4.41 -11.20 1.30
N GLY A 125 4.01 -10.52 0.22
CA GLY A 125 4.89 -10.22 -0.91
C GLY A 125 6.10 -9.38 -0.48
N CYS A 126 5.88 -8.37 0.35
CA CYS A 126 6.96 -7.56 0.93
C CYS A 126 7.91 -8.35 1.82
N VAL A 127 7.38 -9.25 2.66
CA VAL A 127 8.22 -10.11 3.51
C VAL A 127 9.07 -11.05 2.66
N ILE A 128 8.49 -11.69 1.65
CA ILE A 128 9.21 -12.59 0.75
C ILE A 128 10.27 -11.82 -0.04
N ALA A 129 9.90 -10.67 -0.62
CA ALA A 129 10.82 -9.82 -1.37
C ALA A 129 12.05 -9.49 -0.54
N ASN A 130 11.85 -9.05 0.70
CA ASN A 130 12.94 -8.74 1.60
C ASN A 130 13.84 -9.94 1.93
N ARG A 131 13.25 -11.12 2.17
CA ARG A 131 14.03 -12.31 2.52
C ARG A 131 14.85 -12.82 1.34
N LEU A 132 14.30 -12.75 0.12
CA LEU A 132 14.99 -13.16 -1.09
C LEU A 132 16.08 -12.15 -1.47
N SER A 133 15.79 -10.84 -1.43
CA SER A 133 16.75 -9.80 -1.78
C SER A 133 17.92 -9.68 -0.80
N ALA A 134 17.81 -10.28 0.40
CA ALA A 134 18.93 -10.34 1.34
C ALA A 134 20.13 -11.14 0.79
N PHE A 135 19.91 -11.99 -0.22
CA PHE A 135 20.97 -12.66 -0.96
C PHE A 135 21.31 -11.85 -2.21
N GLU A 136 22.43 -11.13 -2.18
CA GLU A 136 22.87 -10.20 -3.24
C GLU A 136 23.00 -10.82 -4.65
N LYS A 137 23.01 -12.16 -4.75
CA LYS A 137 23.07 -12.87 -6.02
C LYS A 137 21.72 -12.96 -6.72
N TRP A 138 20.62 -12.83 -5.98
CA TRP A 138 19.28 -12.96 -6.51
C TRP A 138 18.71 -11.60 -6.91
N LYS A 139 18.22 -11.52 -8.14
CA LYS A 139 17.43 -10.40 -8.64
C LYS A 139 15.96 -10.67 -8.39
N VAL A 140 15.29 -9.76 -7.69
CA VAL A 140 13.88 -9.90 -7.30
C VAL A 140 13.09 -8.73 -7.88
N LEU A 141 12.10 -9.04 -8.72
CA LEU A 141 11.15 -8.07 -9.23
C LEU A 141 9.85 -8.14 -8.41
N VAL A 142 9.32 -6.98 -8.02
CA VAL A 142 8.00 -6.88 -7.39
C VAL A 142 7.07 -6.06 -8.27
N LEU A 143 5.93 -6.63 -8.63
CA LEU A 143 4.89 -5.96 -9.41
C LEU A 143 3.72 -5.60 -8.49
N GLU A 144 3.44 -4.31 -8.35
CA GLU A 144 2.32 -3.82 -7.54
C GLU A 144 1.36 -3.00 -8.41
N ALA A 145 0.05 -3.21 -8.20
CA ALA A 145 -0.99 -2.53 -8.97
C ALA A 145 -1.33 -1.14 -8.41
N GLY A 146 -1.01 -0.91 -7.14
CA GLY A 146 -1.20 0.35 -6.45
C GLY A 146 -0.03 1.32 -6.56
N MET A 147 -0.20 2.45 -5.87
CA MET A 147 0.84 3.46 -5.71
C MET A 147 1.81 3.11 -4.58
N GLU A 148 2.88 3.91 -4.44
CA GLU A 148 3.72 3.88 -3.25
C GLU A 148 2.90 4.19 -1.99
N GLN A 149 3.35 3.69 -0.83
CA GLN A 149 2.69 3.94 0.43
C GLN A 149 2.64 5.46 0.74
N PRO A 150 1.44 6.07 0.91
CA PRO A 150 1.30 7.47 1.27
C PRO A 150 1.41 7.67 2.79
N ASP A 151 1.79 8.86 3.21
CA ASP A 151 2.02 9.18 4.63
C ASP A 151 0.77 9.07 5.50
N VAL A 152 -0.42 9.22 4.93
CA VAL A 152 -1.69 9.02 5.65
C VAL A 152 -1.78 7.62 6.26
N SER A 153 -1.18 6.63 5.61
CA SER A 153 -1.10 5.23 6.07
C SER A 153 -0.11 4.99 7.19
N LEU A 154 0.61 6.02 7.63
CA LEU A 154 1.54 5.95 8.76
C LEU A 154 0.92 6.51 10.04
N VAL A 155 -0.29 7.07 9.96
CA VAL A 155 -1.01 7.67 11.09
C VAL A 155 -2.15 6.74 11.49
N PRO A 156 -2.03 5.94 12.58
CA PRO A 156 -3.04 4.95 12.93
C PRO A 156 -4.43 5.51 13.13
N GLY A 157 -4.55 6.74 13.65
CA GLY A 157 -5.82 7.43 13.85
C GLY A 157 -6.56 7.78 12.55
N LEU A 158 -5.90 7.70 11.41
CA LEU A 158 -6.47 8.02 10.09
C LEU A 158 -6.84 6.78 9.28
N TYR A 159 -6.73 5.56 9.81
CA TYR A 159 -6.97 4.34 9.03
C TYR A 159 -8.34 4.30 8.32
N SER A 160 -9.37 4.88 8.95
CA SER A 160 -10.74 4.92 8.41
C SER A 160 -10.88 5.84 7.20
N THR A 161 -10.02 6.85 7.03
CA THR A 161 -10.09 7.80 5.90
C THR A 161 -9.59 7.18 4.59
N MET A 162 -8.85 6.08 4.67
CA MET A 162 -8.33 5.35 3.51
C MET A 162 -9.36 4.39 2.88
N GLN A 163 -10.42 4.01 3.61
CA GLN A 163 -11.46 3.14 3.08
C GLN A 163 -12.29 3.88 2.02
N GLY A 164 -12.48 3.25 0.86
CA GLY A 164 -13.16 3.86 -0.30
C GLY A 164 -12.36 4.96 -1.00
N SER A 165 -11.10 5.17 -0.62
CA SER A 165 -10.17 6.09 -1.29
C SER A 165 -9.48 5.40 -2.48
N ASN A 166 -8.64 6.12 -3.24
CA ASN A 166 -7.89 5.54 -4.36
C ASN A 166 -6.87 4.45 -3.98
N VAL A 167 -6.54 4.30 -2.70
CA VAL A 167 -5.69 3.21 -2.17
C VAL A 167 -6.48 2.03 -1.63
N ASP A 168 -7.80 2.04 -1.80
CA ASP A 168 -8.68 0.90 -1.55
C ASP A 168 -9.13 0.30 -2.89
N TRP A 169 -9.07 -1.02 -3.02
CA TRP A 169 -9.66 -1.73 -4.15
C TRP A 169 -11.17 -1.53 -4.26
N GLY A 170 -11.84 -1.21 -3.14
CA GLY A 170 -13.27 -0.91 -3.12
C GLY A 170 -14.15 -2.13 -3.42
N TYR A 171 -13.68 -3.34 -3.08
CA TYR A 171 -14.46 -4.56 -3.29
C TYR A 171 -15.75 -4.55 -2.47
N THR A 172 -16.76 -5.20 -3.02
CA THR A 172 -18.03 -5.43 -2.34
C THR A 172 -18.40 -6.90 -2.39
N THR A 173 -19.07 -7.38 -1.35
CA THR A 173 -19.56 -8.76 -1.30
C THR A 173 -20.79 -8.92 -2.18
N MET A 174 -21.06 -10.15 -2.62
CA MET A 174 -22.39 -10.47 -3.16
C MET A 174 -23.45 -10.36 -2.05
N PRO A 175 -24.65 -9.86 -2.36
CA PRO A 175 -25.74 -9.81 -1.38
C PRO A 175 -26.16 -11.22 -0.96
N ASP A 176 -26.25 -11.47 0.36
CA ASP A 176 -26.62 -12.77 0.94
C ASP A 176 -28.03 -12.75 1.58
N GLY A 177 -28.69 -11.59 1.61
CA GLY A 177 -29.99 -11.37 2.24
C GLY A 177 -29.98 -11.43 3.77
N ARG A 178 -28.81 -11.42 4.42
CA ARG A 178 -28.63 -11.53 5.89
C ARG A 178 -27.73 -10.45 6.46
N SER A 179 -26.76 -9.99 5.68
CA SER A 179 -25.73 -9.05 6.08
C SER A 179 -25.91 -7.72 5.35
N CYS A 180 -25.47 -6.61 5.97
CA CYS A 180 -25.45 -5.29 5.35
C CYS A 180 -26.78 -4.83 4.70
N LEU A 181 -27.91 -5.22 5.29
CA LEU A 181 -29.26 -5.00 4.76
C LEU A 181 -29.61 -3.51 4.55
N GLU A 182 -29.00 -2.63 5.34
CA GLU A 182 -29.19 -1.18 5.25
C GLU A 182 -28.36 -0.52 4.13
N ARG A 183 -27.36 -1.24 3.57
CA ARG A 183 -26.51 -0.66 2.53
C ARG A 183 -27.21 -0.69 1.16
N PRO A 184 -27.00 0.34 0.32
CA PRO A 184 -27.42 0.29 -1.08
C PRO A 184 -26.88 -0.95 -1.76
N GLY A 185 -27.77 -1.71 -2.42
CA GLY A 185 -27.42 -2.98 -3.06
C GLY A 185 -27.20 -4.15 -2.09
N GLN A 186 -27.43 -3.99 -0.78
CA GLN A 186 -27.32 -5.03 0.25
C GLN A 186 -25.98 -5.78 0.24
N ALA A 187 -24.91 -5.06 -0.10
CA ALA A 187 -23.54 -5.56 -0.19
C ALA A 187 -22.67 -4.94 0.91
N CYS A 188 -21.79 -5.75 1.50
CA CYS A 188 -20.81 -5.28 2.46
C CYS A 188 -19.58 -4.72 1.75
N SER A 189 -19.03 -3.60 2.24
CA SER A 189 -17.71 -3.13 1.79
C SER A 189 -16.64 -4.08 2.30
N TRP A 190 -15.68 -4.39 1.44
CA TRP A 190 -14.57 -5.28 1.72
C TRP A 190 -13.25 -4.59 1.40
N PRO A 191 -12.81 -3.64 2.24
CA PRO A 191 -11.64 -2.80 1.94
C PRO A 191 -10.38 -3.65 1.81
N ARG A 192 -9.60 -3.39 0.75
CA ARG A 192 -8.30 -4.03 0.51
C ARG A 192 -7.32 -3.00 0.00
N GLY A 193 -6.13 -2.99 0.59
CA GLY A 193 -5.11 -2.00 0.22
C GLY A 193 -4.61 -2.24 -1.20
N LYS A 194 -4.61 -1.17 -1.99
CA LYS A 194 -4.10 -1.07 -3.36
C LYS A 194 -2.93 -0.07 -3.37
N MET A 195 -1.84 -0.48 -2.75
CA MET A 195 -0.58 0.26 -2.64
C MET A 195 0.52 -0.65 -2.10
N MET A 196 1.76 -0.18 -2.09
CA MET A 196 2.86 -0.86 -1.40
C MET A 196 2.53 -1.11 0.09
N GLY A 197 2.82 -2.32 0.57
CA GLY A 197 2.39 -2.87 1.85
C GLY A 197 0.95 -3.45 1.84
N GLY A 198 0.17 -3.17 0.80
CA GLY A 198 -1.17 -3.70 0.56
C GLY A 198 -2.13 -3.45 1.73
N SER A 199 -2.83 -4.51 2.16
CA SER A 199 -3.81 -4.39 3.24
C SER A 199 -3.19 -4.07 4.61
N THR A 200 -1.89 -4.30 4.82
CA THR A 200 -1.21 -3.88 6.05
C THR A 200 -1.21 -2.37 6.19
N SER A 201 -1.12 -1.65 5.07
CA SER A 201 -1.06 -0.19 5.03
C SER A 201 -2.44 0.48 5.18
N ILE A 202 -3.55 -0.26 5.17
CA ILE A 202 -4.91 0.30 5.44
C ILE A 202 -5.61 -0.32 6.66
N ASN A 203 -4.91 -1.17 7.43
CA ASN A 203 -5.52 -1.87 8.54
C ASN A 203 -5.64 -0.97 9.80
N SER A 204 -6.21 -1.54 10.87
CA SER A 204 -6.37 -0.86 12.16
C SER A 204 -5.23 -1.15 13.15
N TYR A 205 -4.07 -1.61 12.67
CA TYR A 205 -2.86 -1.91 13.47
C TYR A 205 -3.03 -2.93 14.60
N ALA A 206 -4.14 -3.67 14.63
CA ALA A 206 -4.33 -4.71 15.62
C ALA A 206 -3.38 -5.88 15.35
N TYR A 207 -2.53 -6.20 16.33
CA TYR A 207 -1.68 -7.39 16.30
C TYR A 207 -2.22 -8.43 17.27
N ILE A 208 -2.74 -9.53 16.73
CA ILE A 208 -3.24 -10.66 17.49
C ILE A 208 -2.69 -11.92 16.82
N ARG A 209 -1.87 -12.70 17.55
CA ARG A 209 -1.29 -13.95 17.03
C ARG A 209 -2.37 -15.02 16.78
N GLY A 210 -3.47 -15.04 17.53
CA GLY A 210 -4.51 -16.08 17.40
C GLY A 210 -4.36 -17.20 18.42
N ASN A 211 -5.35 -18.10 18.48
CA ASN A 211 -5.38 -19.18 19.45
C ASN A 211 -4.49 -20.34 18.99
N LYS A 212 -3.74 -20.95 19.92
CA LYS A 212 -2.93 -22.14 19.64
C LYS A 212 -3.69 -23.24 18.89
N LEU A 213 -4.96 -23.48 19.26
CA LEU A 213 -5.78 -24.52 18.64
C LEU A 213 -6.07 -24.26 17.16
N ASP A 214 -6.03 -23.02 16.69
CA ASP A 214 -6.24 -22.72 15.27
C ASP A 214 -5.07 -23.23 14.42
N TYR A 215 -3.85 -23.04 14.91
CA TYR A 215 -2.62 -23.51 14.26
C TYR A 215 -2.46 -25.03 14.35
N ASP A 216 -2.69 -25.61 15.52
CA ASP A 216 -2.58 -27.06 15.70
C ASP A 216 -3.56 -27.81 14.78
N LYS A 217 -4.78 -27.27 14.58
CA LYS A 217 -5.73 -27.79 13.58
C LYS A 217 -5.22 -27.71 12.14
N TRP A 218 -4.46 -26.67 11.78
CA TRP A 218 -3.85 -26.61 10.45
C TRP A 218 -2.86 -27.75 10.23
N ALA A 219 -2.04 -28.06 11.23
CA ALA A 219 -1.15 -29.21 11.20
C ALA A 219 -1.92 -30.54 11.12
N GLU A 220 -2.99 -30.70 11.90
CA GLU A 220 -3.86 -31.89 11.85
C GLU A 220 -4.53 -32.11 10.48
N MET A 221 -4.77 -31.04 9.71
CA MET A 221 -5.26 -31.11 8.33
C MET A 221 -4.18 -31.53 7.31
N GLY A 222 -2.98 -31.89 7.77
CA GLY A 222 -1.87 -32.34 6.94
C GLY A 222 -0.89 -31.23 6.51
N ASN A 223 -0.94 -30.05 7.15
CA ASN A 223 0.04 -28.98 6.92
C ASN A 223 1.19 -29.10 7.92
N ASP A 224 2.08 -30.06 7.70
CA ASP A 224 3.25 -30.27 8.55
C ASP A 224 4.08 -28.98 8.66
N GLY A 225 4.56 -28.66 9.87
CA GLY A 225 5.29 -27.41 10.14
C GLY A 225 4.41 -26.18 10.39
N TRP A 226 3.08 -26.32 10.46
CA TRP A 226 2.14 -25.22 10.74
C TRP A 226 1.46 -25.29 12.13
N SER A 227 1.99 -26.10 13.05
CA SER A 227 1.49 -26.14 14.44
C SER A 227 1.88 -24.89 15.21
N TYR A 228 1.25 -24.61 16.36
CA TYR A 228 1.59 -23.41 17.14
C TYR A 228 3.03 -23.39 17.69
N LYS A 229 3.64 -24.58 17.82
CA LYS A 229 4.96 -24.74 18.44
C LYS A 229 6.11 -24.45 17.48
N GLU A 230 5.88 -24.58 16.18
CA GLU A 230 6.85 -24.27 15.12
C GLU A 230 7.21 -22.78 15.13
#